data_AF-A0A1D9H3P1-F1
#
_entry.id   AF-A0A1D9H3P1-F1
#
_cell.length_a   1.000
_cell.length_b   1.000
_cell.length_c   1.000
_cell.angle_alpha   90.00
_cell.angle_beta   90.00
_cell.angle_gamma   90.00
#
_symmetry.space_group_name_H-M   'P 1'
#
loop_
_entity.id
_entity.type
_entity.pdbx_description
1 polymer ?
#
loop_
_entity_poly.entity_id
_entity_poly.type
_entity_poly.pdbx_seq_one_letter_code
_entity_poly.pdbx_strand_id
1 'polypeptide(L)'
;MNSEGLHSRIARLLAANVHALVGSIESRTPLAVLEQYLREFDEVIGRARVHLGRHEAARYQSTKAIARVNDEIGRLDAQIAVALRSGEEALARTGAARQIELEDSLVLLHQRLQETVERTGAAEAELLALRAKREEMELALSDLLAARASASLHPAAPSAPSARAQQLGLGFSRAMAGASGLPAGGAAPAQADAASLRQLDALLKEQRVSERLERLRTRQGSAAA
;
A
#
# COMPACT_ATOMS: atom_id res chain seq x y z
N MET A 1 15.06 1.78 -23.83
CA MET A 1 13.80 1.00 -23.98
C MET A 1 12.85 1.47 -22.90
N ASN A 2 11.75 2.12 -23.25
CA ASN A 2 10.89 2.84 -22.30
C ASN A 2 10.14 1.86 -21.38
N SER A 3 10.12 2.15 -20.08
CA SER A 3 9.43 1.39 -19.04
C SER A 3 7.93 1.18 -19.34
N GLU A 4 7.29 2.09 -20.07
CA GLU A 4 5.90 1.95 -20.53
C GLU A 4 5.66 0.73 -21.43
N GLY A 5 6.64 0.37 -22.27
CA GLY A 5 6.53 -0.81 -23.15
C GLY A 5 6.50 -2.12 -22.37
N LEU A 6 7.31 -2.21 -21.31
CA LEU A 6 7.40 -3.38 -20.43
C LEU A 6 6.09 -3.61 -19.66
N HIS A 7 5.58 -2.58 -18.99
CA HIS A 7 4.35 -2.67 -18.19
C HIS A 7 3.13 -3.02 -19.06
N SER A 8 3.01 -2.47 -20.27
CA SER A 8 1.87 -2.78 -21.16
C SER A 8 1.89 -4.21 -21.71
N ARG A 9 3.08 -4.81 -21.88
CA ARG A 9 3.22 -6.20 -22.31
C ARG A 9 2.93 -7.17 -21.17
N ILE A 10 3.43 -6.85 -19.97
CA ILE A 10 3.21 -7.65 -18.77
C ILE A 10 1.74 -7.60 -18.35
N ALA A 11 1.09 -6.44 -18.41
CA ALA A 11 -0.35 -6.33 -18.17
C ALA A 11 -1.18 -7.18 -19.15
N ARG A 12 -0.78 -7.23 -20.44
CA ARG A 12 -1.39 -8.12 -21.43
C ARG A 12 -1.15 -9.60 -21.12
N LEU A 13 0.04 -9.96 -20.65
CA LEU A 13 0.38 -11.34 -20.30
C LEU A 13 -0.32 -11.81 -19.02
N LEU A 14 -0.47 -10.92 -18.03
CA LEU A 14 -1.26 -11.16 -16.81
C LEU A 14 -2.75 -11.31 -17.14
N ALA A 15 -3.27 -10.51 -18.09
CA ALA A 15 -4.65 -10.59 -18.54
C ALA A 15 -4.93 -11.77 -19.50
N ALA A 16 -3.90 -12.34 -20.13
CA ALA A 16 -4.04 -13.47 -21.04
C ALA A 16 -4.04 -14.82 -20.28
N ASN A 17 -5.03 -15.66 -20.57
CA ASN A 17 -5.07 -17.04 -20.07
C ASN A 17 -3.98 -17.87 -20.79
N VAL A 18 -3.34 -18.81 -20.10
CA VAL A 18 -2.25 -19.65 -20.65
C VAL A 18 -2.70 -20.37 -21.94
N HIS A 19 -3.95 -20.83 -21.99
CA HIS A 19 -4.55 -21.44 -23.19
C HIS A 19 -4.69 -20.48 -24.39
N ALA A 20 -4.96 -19.18 -24.14
CA ALA A 20 -5.04 -18.17 -25.19
C ALA A 20 -3.64 -17.81 -25.72
N LEU A 21 -2.63 -17.85 -24.85
CA LEU A 21 -1.22 -17.72 -25.25
C LEU A 21 -0.81 -18.90 -26.12
N VAL A 22 -1.05 -20.14 -25.68
CA VAL A 22 -0.72 -21.36 -26.45
C VAL A 22 -1.37 -21.36 -27.85
N GLY A 23 -2.66 -21.02 -27.97
CA GLY A 23 -3.34 -20.91 -29.26
C GLY A 23 -2.84 -19.77 -30.16
N SER A 24 -2.34 -18.67 -29.58
CA SER A 24 -1.68 -17.60 -30.34
C SER A 24 -0.23 -17.94 -30.75
N ILE A 25 0.44 -18.78 -29.94
CA ILE A 25 1.83 -19.21 -30.12
C ILE A 25 1.95 -20.28 -31.22
N GLU A 26 0.93 -21.12 -31.42
CA GLU A 26 0.82 -22.04 -32.58
C GLU A 26 1.02 -21.30 -33.92
N SER A 27 0.72 -20.00 -33.98
CA SER A 27 1.02 -19.14 -35.11
C SER A 27 2.18 -18.17 -34.84
N ARG A 28 3.41 -18.63 -35.09
CA ARG A 28 4.60 -17.77 -35.39
C ARG A 28 5.24 -16.99 -34.23
N THR A 29 5.04 -17.31 -32.95
CA THR A 29 5.82 -16.66 -31.88
C THR A 29 7.17 -17.36 -31.70
N PRO A 30 8.33 -16.70 -31.88
CA PRO A 30 9.64 -17.33 -31.69
C PRO A 30 9.86 -17.72 -30.22
N LEU A 31 10.44 -18.90 -29.97
CA LEU A 31 10.79 -19.38 -28.62
C LEU A 31 11.59 -18.35 -27.82
N ALA A 32 12.53 -17.67 -28.47
CA ALA A 32 13.34 -16.60 -27.89
C ALA A 32 12.50 -15.44 -27.32
N VAL A 33 11.31 -15.17 -27.86
CA VAL A 33 10.40 -14.14 -27.36
C VAL A 33 9.75 -14.58 -26.04
N LEU A 34 9.42 -15.87 -25.90
CA LEU A 34 8.85 -16.42 -24.66
C LEU A 34 9.91 -16.47 -23.54
N GLU A 35 11.14 -16.88 -23.86
CA GLU A 35 12.26 -16.82 -22.93
C GLU A 35 12.56 -15.38 -22.49
N GLN A 36 12.45 -14.42 -23.41
CA GLN A 36 12.60 -13.01 -23.10
C GLN A 36 11.49 -12.50 -22.17
N TYR A 37 10.24 -12.96 -22.34
CA TYR A 37 9.16 -12.62 -21.41
C TYR A 37 9.41 -13.18 -20.01
N LEU A 38 9.95 -14.39 -19.89
CA LEU A 38 10.28 -14.96 -18.59
C LEU A 38 11.34 -14.11 -17.85
N ARG A 39 12.36 -13.63 -18.57
CA ARG A 39 13.35 -12.69 -18.03
C ARG A 39 12.73 -11.36 -17.62
N GLU A 40 11.78 -10.84 -18.40
CA GLU A 40 11.03 -9.62 -18.07
C GLU A 40 10.16 -9.82 -16.80
N PHE A 41 9.59 -11.01 -16.58
CA PHE A 41 8.89 -11.36 -15.35
C PHE A 41 9.84 -11.37 -14.15
N ASP A 42 11.04 -11.93 -14.29
CA ASP A 42 12.07 -11.91 -13.24
C ASP A 42 12.46 -10.49 -12.84
N GLU A 43 12.60 -9.58 -13.80
CA GLU A 43 12.83 -8.16 -13.52
C GLU A 43 11.68 -7.53 -12.72
N VAL A 44 10.42 -7.79 -13.10
CA VAL A 44 9.25 -7.25 -12.39
C VAL A 44 9.10 -7.84 -11.00
N ILE A 45 9.33 -9.14 -10.83
CA ILE A 45 9.40 -9.79 -9.52
C ILE A 45 10.51 -9.15 -8.66
N GLY A 46 11.67 -8.86 -9.25
CA GLY A 46 12.75 -8.15 -8.59
C GLY A 46 12.33 -6.76 -8.09
N ARG A 47 11.64 -5.99 -8.94
CA ARG A 47 11.10 -4.67 -8.56
C ARG A 47 10.02 -4.78 -7.49
N ALA A 48 9.09 -5.71 -7.61
CA ALA A 48 8.04 -5.96 -6.62
C ALA A 48 8.64 -6.30 -5.24
N ARG A 49 9.72 -7.08 -5.17
CA ARG A 49 10.45 -7.33 -3.92
C ARG A 49 11.05 -6.06 -3.32
N VAL A 50 11.65 -5.20 -4.14
CA VAL A 50 12.18 -3.91 -3.67
C VAL A 50 11.06 -3.02 -3.14
N HIS A 51 9.91 -2.98 -3.83
CA HIS A 51 8.73 -2.25 -3.36
C HIS A 51 8.19 -2.79 -2.03
N LEU A 52 8.07 -4.12 -1.90
CA LEU A 52 7.70 -4.77 -0.65
C LEU A 52 8.67 -4.40 0.49
N GLY A 53 9.98 -4.50 0.26
CA GLY A 53 10.98 -4.12 1.27
C GLY A 53 10.90 -2.66 1.72
N ARG A 54 10.51 -1.74 0.82
CA ARG A 54 10.23 -0.33 1.19
C ARG A 54 9.00 -0.21 2.09
N HIS A 55 7.93 -0.96 1.80
CA HIS A 55 6.72 -0.99 2.64
C HIS A 55 7.00 -1.59 4.02
N GLU A 56 7.77 -2.68 4.08
CA GLU A 56 8.20 -3.29 5.34
C GLU A 56 9.07 -2.34 6.18
N ALA A 57 10.01 -1.63 5.54
CA ALA A 57 10.82 -0.63 6.22
C ALA A 57 9.96 0.52 6.78
N ALA A 58 8.98 1.01 6.01
CA ALA A 58 8.05 2.04 6.46
C ALA A 58 7.19 1.54 7.64
N ARG A 59 6.69 0.29 7.58
CA ARG A 59 5.96 -0.35 8.68
C ARG A 59 6.81 -0.38 9.95
N TYR A 60 8.06 -0.84 9.85
CA TYR A 60 8.99 -0.89 10.99
C TYR A 60 9.26 0.50 11.58
N GLN A 61 9.47 1.51 10.74
CA GLN A 61 9.68 2.89 11.18
C GLN A 61 8.45 3.45 11.93
N SER A 62 7.24 3.20 11.43
CA SER A 62 6.00 3.59 12.11
C SER A 62 5.85 2.91 13.47
N THR A 63 6.09 1.60 13.56
CA THR A 63 6.06 0.87 14.84
C THR A 63 7.08 1.42 15.83
N LYS A 64 8.30 1.72 15.37
CA LYS A 64 9.36 2.30 16.21
C LYS A 64 9.00 3.71 16.69
N ALA A 65 8.36 4.52 15.83
CA ALA A 65 7.88 5.85 16.21
C ALA A 65 6.80 5.76 17.30
N ILE A 66 5.83 4.85 17.14
CA ILE A 66 4.79 4.59 18.15
C ILE A 66 5.41 4.19 19.49
N ALA A 67 6.37 3.26 19.49
CA ALA A 67 7.05 2.85 20.73
C ALA A 67 7.74 4.03 21.43
N ARG A 68 8.46 4.88 20.68
CA ARG A 68 9.12 6.07 21.23
C ARG A 68 8.14 7.06 21.85
N VAL A 69 7.00 7.30 21.20
CA VAL A 69 5.99 8.24 21.72
C VAL A 69 5.33 7.67 22.98
N ASN A 70 5.05 6.36 23.02
CA ASN A 70 4.57 5.70 24.23
C ASN A 70 5.57 5.82 25.40
N ASP A 71 6.86 5.64 25.14
CA ASP A 71 7.91 5.82 26.16
C ASP A 71 7.96 7.28 26.66
N GLU A 72 7.79 8.27 25.77
CA GLU A 72 7.75 9.69 26.13
C GLU A 72 6.52 10.01 26.98
N ILE A 73 5.34 9.49 26.63
CA ILE A 73 4.12 9.62 27.43
C ILE A 73 4.31 9.02 28.83
N GLY A 74 4.88 7.82 28.93
CA GLY A 74 5.14 7.19 30.23
C GLY A 74 6.12 8.00 31.10
N ARG A 75 7.12 8.66 30.50
CA ARG A 75 8.00 9.59 31.23
C ARG A 75 7.25 10.84 31.69
N LEU A 76 6.40 11.42 30.85
CA LEU A 76 5.58 12.56 31.21
C LEU A 76 4.61 12.22 32.35
N ASP A 77 4.00 11.04 32.34
CA ASP A 77 3.13 10.57 33.45
C ASP A 77 3.87 10.61 34.79
N ALA A 78 5.10 10.10 34.83
CA ALA A 78 5.93 10.14 36.04
C ALA A 78 6.26 11.58 36.47
N GLN A 79 6.61 12.46 35.52
CA GLN A 79 6.94 13.86 35.78
C GLN A 79 5.73 14.67 36.26
N ILE A 80 4.57 14.50 35.63
CA ILE A 80 3.30 15.12 36.02
C ILE A 80 2.94 14.69 37.44
N ALA A 81 3.11 13.40 37.77
CA ALA A 81 2.85 12.90 39.11
C ALA A 81 3.76 13.53 40.18
N VAL A 82 5.05 13.75 39.85
CA VAL A 82 5.97 14.47 40.75
C VAL A 82 5.53 15.93 40.94
N ALA A 83 5.22 16.64 39.85
CA ALA A 83 4.80 18.04 39.89
C ALA A 83 3.51 18.26 40.69
N LEU A 84 2.54 17.34 40.57
CA LEU A 84 1.32 17.38 41.37
C LEU A 84 1.60 17.22 42.87
N ARG A 85 2.49 16.28 43.25
CA ARG A 85 2.86 16.08 44.66
C ARG A 85 3.65 17.25 45.25
N SER A 86 4.43 17.94 44.44
CA SER A 86 5.20 19.12 44.87
C SER A 86 4.37 20.41 44.87
N GLY A 87 3.09 20.36 44.48
CA GLY A 87 2.23 21.55 44.39
C GLY A 87 2.51 22.46 43.19
N GLU A 88 3.37 22.02 42.26
CA GLU A 88 3.78 22.76 41.06
C GLU A 88 2.74 22.60 39.94
N GLU A 89 1.55 23.17 40.16
CA GLU A 89 0.38 22.95 39.30
C GLU A 89 0.57 23.48 37.86
N ALA A 90 1.33 24.56 37.68
CA ALA A 90 1.66 25.09 36.35
C ALA A 90 2.48 24.08 35.53
N LEU A 91 3.49 23.45 36.14
CA LEU A 91 4.31 22.43 35.47
C LEU A 91 3.50 21.17 35.16
N ALA A 92 2.61 20.76 36.07
CA ALA A 92 1.69 19.64 35.83
C ALA A 92 0.77 19.92 34.64
N ARG A 93 0.25 21.14 34.51
CA ARG A 93 -0.58 21.58 33.36
C ARG A 93 0.20 21.54 32.06
N THR A 94 1.44 22.05 32.03
CA THR A 94 2.29 21.99 30.84
C THR A 94 2.60 20.55 30.43
N GLY A 95 2.93 19.68 31.39
CA GLY A 95 3.16 18.26 31.12
C GLY A 95 1.93 17.56 30.56
N ALA A 96 0.75 17.81 31.14
CA ALA A 96 -0.52 17.24 30.68
C ALA A 96 -0.91 17.74 29.27
N ALA A 97 -0.68 19.01 28.95
CA ALA A 97 -0.88 19.54 27.61
C ALA A 97 0.02 18.82 26.58
N ARG A 98 1.30 18.66 26.90
CA ARG A 98 2.24 17.91 26.05
C ARG A 98 1.85 16.44 25.89
N GLN A 99 1.37 15.82 26.95
CA GLN A 99 0.88 14.43 26.91
C GLN A 99 -0.28 14.29 25.93
N ILE A 100 -1.27 15.20 25.97
CA ILE A 100 -2.41 15.20 25.05
C ILE A 100 -1.95 15.34 23.59
N GLU A 101 -1.00 16.24 23.31
CA GLU A 101 -0.45 16.39 21.96
C GLU A 101 0.22 15.10 21.45
N LEU A 102 0.95 14.40 22.32
CA LEU A 102 1.57 13.12 21.98
C LEU A 102 0.54 12.02 21.77
N GLU A 103 -0.52 11.96 22.59
CA GLU A 103 -1.65 11.03 22.44
C GLU A 103 -2.38 11.27 21.11
N ASP A 104 -2.66 12.54 20.76
CA ASP A 104 -3.26 12.90 19.47
C ASP A 104 -2.33 12.48 18.30
N SER A 105 -1.01 12.64 18.45
CA SER A 105 -0.03 12.18 17.45
C SER A 105 0.04 10.66 17.31
N LEU A 106 -0.19 9.90 18.39
CA LEU A 106 -0.25 8.44 18.37
C LEU A 106 -1.40 7.95 17.50
N VAL A 107 -2.56 8.61 17.57
CA VAL A 107 -3.71 8.26 16.72
C VAL A 107 -3.32 8.33 15.24
N LEU A 108 -2.65 9.41 14.84
CA LEU A 108 -2.17 9.60 13.46
C LEU A 108 -1.10 8.56 13.08
N LEU A 109 -0.18 8.25 13.99
CA LEU A 109 0.85 7.22 13.76
C LEU A 109 0.25 5.82 13.62
N HIS A 110 -0.78 5.50 14.40
CA HIS A 110 -1.51 4.23 14.28
C HIS A 110 -2.26 4.11 12.96
N GLN A 111 -2.91 5.19 12.49
CA GLN A 111 -3.53 5.22 11.16
C GLN A 111 -2.49 4.99 10.06
N ARG A 112 -1.36 5.69 10.13
CA ARG A 112 -0.24 5.49 9.18
C ARG A 112 0.30 4.06 9.24
N LEU A 113 0.42 3.47 10.42
CA LEU A 113 0.84 2.07 10.57
C LEU A 113 -0.16 1.13 9.87
N GLN A 114 -1.46 1.31 10.10
CA GLN A 114 -2.50 0.51 9.43
C GLN A 114 -2.40 0.59 7.92
N GLU A 115 -2.27 1.80 7.36
CA GLU A 115 -2.07 1.97 5.91
C GLU A 115 -0.81 1.26 5.41
N THR A 116 0.31 1.32 6.15
CA THR A 116 1.53 0.62 5.75
C THR A 116 1.39 -0.90 5.83
N VAL A 117 0.63 -1.43 6.79
CA VAL A 117 0.32 -2.85 6.91
C VAL A 117 -0.50 -3.31 5.71
N GLU A 118 -1.55 -2.57 5.35
CA GLU A 118 -2.38 -2.87 4.18
C GLU A 118 -1.57 -2.85 2.87
N ARG A 119 -0.75 -1.82 2.66
CA ARG A 119 0.14 -1.73 1.50
C ARG A 119 1.16 -2.87 1.46
N THR A 120 1.67 -3.30 2.62
CA THR A 120 2.58 -4.45 2.71
C THR A 120 1.85 -5.73 2.29
N GLY A 121 0.67 -6.00 2.82
CA GLY A 121 -0.12 -7.18 2.46
C GLY A 121 -0.53 -7.21 0.99
N ALA A 122 -0.89 -6.06 0.41
CA ALA A 122 -1.17 -5.94 -1.02
C ALA A 122 0.06 -6.27 -1.88
N ALA A 123 1.24 -5.74 -1.51
CA ALA A 123 2.48 -6.02 -2.21
C ALA A 123 2.95 -7.47 -2.08
N GLU A 124 2.72 -8.11 -0.92
CA GLU A 124 2.97 -9.55 -0.72
C GLU A 124 2.07 -10.41 -1.63
N ALA A 125 0.77 -10.09 -1.69
CA ALA A 125 -0.18 -10.79 -2.55
C ALA A 125 0.16 -10.62 -4.04
N GLU A 126 0.53 -9.41 -4.46
CA GLU A 126 0.98 -9.13 -5.82
C GLU A 126 2.24 -9.94 -6.17
N LEU A 127 3.23 -9.97 -5.27
CA LEU A 127 4.46 -10.74 -5.47
C LEU A 127 4.18 -12.25 -5.59
N LEU A 128 3.24 -12.78 -4.81
CA LEU A 128 2.81 -14.17 -4.90
C LEU A 128 2.14 -14.45 -6.24
N ALA A 129 1.23 -13.58 -6.69
CA ALA A 129 0.56 -13.71 -7.98
C ALA A 129 1.56 -13.67 -9.16
N LEU A 130 2.55 -12.76 -9.11
CA LEU A 130 3.60 -12.67 -10.14
C LEU A 130 4.45 -13.95 -10.21
N ARG A 131 4.78 -14.55 -9.06
CA ARG A 131 5.53 -15.82 -9.01
C ARG A 131 4.72 -16.98 -9.56
N ALA A 132 3.45 -17.11 -9.16
CA ALA A 132 2.56 -18.14 -9.68
C ALA A 132 2.42 -18.01 -11.21
N LYS A 133 2.23 -16.78 -11.71
CA LYS A 133 2.12 -16.55 -13.16
C LYS A 133 3.39 -16.90 -13.93
N ARG A 134 4.56 -16.65 -13.34
CA ARG A 134 5.86 -17.05 -13.90
C ARG A 134 5.95 -18.58 -14.02
N GLU A 135 5.63 -19.31 -12.95
CA GLU A 135 5.64 -20.78 -12.94
C GLU A 135 4.67 -21.36 -13.97
N GLU A 136 3.45 -20.81 -14.07
CA GLU A 136 2.49 -21.17 -15.12
C GLU A 136 3.07 -20.99 -16.54
N MET A 137 3.80 -19.89 -16.78
CA MET A 137 4.42 -19.63 -18.07
C MET A 137 5.60 -20.56 -18.36
N GLU A 138 6.38 -20.94 -17.34
CA GLU A 138 7.46 -21.93 -17.47
C GLU A 138 6.91 -23.31 -17.86
N LEU A 139 5.83 -23.75 -17.21
CA LEU A 139 5.14 -25.00 -17.54
C LEU A 139 4.63 -24.97 -18.98
N ALA A 140 3.93 -23.90 -19.38
CA ALA A 140 3.44 -23.74 -20.74
C ALA A 140 4.57 -23.78 -21.78
N LEU A 141 5.72 -23.18 -21.48
CA LEU A 141 6.88 -23.22 -22.36
C LEU A 141 7.45 -24.65 -22.47
N SER A 142 7.52 -25.39 -21.37
CA SER A 142 7.98 -26.79 -21.40
C SER A 142 7.06 -27.71 -22.22
N ASP A 143 5.73 -27.52 -22.10
CA ASP A 143 4.74 -28.29 -22.87
C ASP A 143 4.86 -28.00 -24.37
N LEU A 144 5.05 -26.74 -24.74
CA LEU A 144 5.28 -26.33 -26.13
C LEU A 144 6.55 -26.94 -26.72
N LEU A 145 7.64 -27.00 -25.93
CA LEU A 145 8.89 -27.64 -26.34
C LEU A 145 8.71 -29.14 -26.56
N ALA A 146 8.03 -29.83 -25.64
CA ALA A 146 7.74 -31.26 -25.74
C ALA A 146 6.84 -31.58 -26.95
N ALA A 147 5.82 -30.75 -27.20
CA ALA A 147 4.95 -30.88 -28.37
C ALA A 147 5.72 -30.70 -29.69
N ARG A 148 6.62 -29.70 -29.75
CA ARG A 148 7.46 -29.46 -30.93
C ARG A 148 8.47 -30.58 -31.20
N ALA A 149 9.08 -31.12 -30.15
CA ALA A 149 9.97 -32.27 -30.26
C ALA A 149 9.21 -33.50 -30.81
N SER A 150 8.00 -33.75 -30.30
CA SER A 150 7.15 -34.85 -30.76
C SER A 150 6.69 -34.69 -32.22
N ALA A 151 6.36 -33.45 -32.64
CA ALA A 151 6.03 -33.13 -34.03
C ALA A 151 7.23 -33.29 -34.99
N SER A 152 8.46 -33.12 -34.50
CA SER A 152 9.67 -33.33 -35.32
C SER A 152 10.05 -34.80 -35.53
N LEU A 153 9.56 -35.70 -34.66
CA LEU A 153 9.81 -37.16 -34.71
C LEU A 153 8.79 -37.92 -35.57
N HIS A 154 7.67 -37.29 -35.94
CA HIS A 154 6.67 -37.82 -36.85
C HIS A 154 6.30 -36.74 -37.88
N PRO A 155 6.90 -36.74 -39.09
CA PRO A 155 6.44 -35.86 -40.16
C PRO A 155 5.13 -36.42 -40.72
N ALA A 156 4.00 -36.10 -40.08
CA ALA A 156 2.70 -36.31 -40.68
C ALA A 156 2.46 -35.23 -41.75
N ALA A 157 1.90 -35.67 -42.89
CA ALA A 157 1.61 -34.90 -44.10
C ALA A 157 0.81 -33.59 -43.83
N PRO A 158 0.92 -32.58 -44.70
CA PRO A 158 0.28 -31.29 -44.49
C PRO A 158 -1.24 -31.42 -44.60
N SER A 159 -1.94 -31.23 -43.48
CA SER A 159 -3.39 -31.02 -43.47
C SER A 159 -3.69 -29.52 -43.51
N ALA A 160 -4.57 -29.14 -44.44
CA ALA A 160 -4.99 -27.78 -44.71
C ALA A 160 -5.62 -27.08 -43.48
N PRO A 161 -5.51 -25.74 -43.35
CA PRO A 161 -6.07 -25.02 -42.22
C PRO A 161 -7.60 -25.05 -42.30
N SER A 162 -8.26 -25.61 -41.29
CA SER A 162 -9.71 -25.59 -41.20
C SER A 162 -10.20 -24.24 -40.67
N ALA A 163 -11.15 -23.68 -41.42
CA ALA A 163 -11.79 -22.39 -41.20
C ALA A 163 -12.70 -22.40 -39.96
N ARG A 164 -12.10 -22.33 -38.76
CA ARG A 164 -12.82 -22.12 -37.49
C ARG A 164 -12.12 -21.14 -36.56
N ALA A 165 -11.56 -20.08 -37.14
CA ALA A 165 -10.93 -18.96 -36.45
C ALA A 165 -11.55 -17.60 -36.87
N GLN A 166 -12.82 -17.60 -37.28
CA GLN A 166 -13.58 -16.39 -37.62
C GLN A 166 -14.99 -16.46 -37.00
N GLN A 167 -15.08 -16.30 -35.69
CA GLN A 167 -16.28 -15.76 -35.04
C GLN A 167 -15.92 -15.37 -33.60
N LEU A 168 -16.50 -14.26 -33.13
CA LEU A 168 -16.33 -13.63 -31.82
C LEU A 168 -15.25 -12.54 -31.74
N GLY A 169 -15.33 -11.59 -32.67
CA GLY A 169 -14.99 -10.20 -32.38
C GLY A 169 -16.29 -9.42 -32.10
N LEU A 170 -16.18 -8.41 -31.23
CA LEU A 170 -17.15 -7.36 -30.89
C LEU A 170 -17.93 -7.55 -29.58
N GLY A 171 -17.37 -6.95 -28.51
CA GLY A 171 -18.15 -6.57 -27.35
C GLY A 171 -17.31 -6.43 -26.08
N PHE A 172 -16.63 -5.28 -25.90
CA PHE A 172 -16.63 -4.50 -24.64
C PHE A 172 -15.61 -3.36 -24.71
N SER A 173 -16.06 -2.16 -25.06
CA SER A 173 -15.33 -0.92 -24.74
C SER A 173 -16.28 0.28 -24.72
N ARG A 174 -17.03 0.41 -23.62
CA ARG A 174 -17.61 1.68 -23.21
C ARG A 174 -17.63 1.78 -21.69
N ALA A 175 -16.45 1.95 -21.12
CA ALA A 175 -16.22 2.61 -19.85
C ALA A 175 -14.76 3.05 -19.87
N MET A 176 -14.47 4.26 -19.37
CA MET A 176 -13.15 4.90 -19.24
C MET A 176 -12.73 5.88 -20.34
N ALA A 177 -13.35 7.06 -20.31
CA ALA A 177 -12.73 8.38 -20.51
C ALA A 177 -13.68 9.39 -19.86
N GLY A 178 -13.29 10.38 -19.09
CA GLY A 178 -11.99 10.85 -18.64
C GLY A 178 -12.27 12.02 -17.68
N ALA A 179 -11.35 12.22 -16.74
CA ALA A 179 -11.38 13.30 -15.78
C ALA A 179 -11.30 14.68 -16.46
N SER A 180 -12.10 15.63 -15.96
CA SER A 180 -11.72 17.04 -15.68
C SER A 180 -12.99 17.89 -15.52
N GLY A 181 -13.62 17.78 -14.35
CA GLY A 181 -14.63 18.73 -13.90
C GLY A 181 -14.07 19.59 -12.79
N LEU A 182 -13.48 20.74 -13.14
CA LEU A 182 -13.19 21.82 -12.21
C LEU A 182 -14.50 22.44 -11.71
N PRO A 183 -14.60 22.78 -10.41
CA PRO A 183 -15.35 23.95 -10.02
C PRO A 183 -14.41 25.12 -9.73
N ALA A 184 -14.77 26.27 -10.30
CA ALA A 184 -14.25 27.58 -9.97
C ALA A 184 -14.89 28.10 -8.67
N GLY A 185 -14.09 28.83 -7.89
CA GLY A 185 -14.57 29.95 -7.07
C GLY A 185 -15.14 29.63 -5.69
N GLY A 186 -14.42 30.06 -4.66
CA GLY A 186 -14.94 30.18 -3.29
C GLY A 186 -13.94 30.90 -2.38
N ALA A 187 -14.30 32.10 -1.95
CA ALA A 187 -13.51 33.09 -1.22
C ALA A 187 -12.67 32.59 -0.03
N ALA A 188 -11.52 33.24 0.17
CA ALA A 188 -10.76 33.19 1.41
C ALA A 188 -11.52 33.91 2.55
N PRO A 189 -11.62 33.34 3.77
CA PRO A 189 -11.96 34.12 4.94
C PRO A 189 -10.72 34.81 5.51
N ALA A 190 -10.99 35.96 6.11
CA ALA A 190 -10.04 36.91 6.64
C ALA A 190 -9.19 36.33 7.79
N GLN A 191 -7.98 36.88 7.96
CA GLN A 191 -7.08 36.61 9.08
C GLN A 191 -7.72 36.72 10.48
N ALA A 192 -8.87 37.41 10.62
CA ALA A 192 -9.64 37.52 11.85
C ALA A 192 -10.36 36.22 12.25
N ASP A 193 -10.87 35.44 11.30
CA ASP A 193 -11.53 34.15 11.59
C ASP A 193 -10.52 33.10 12.07
N ALA A 194 -9.31 33.12 11.50
CA ALA A 194 -8.24 32.23 11.93
C ALA A 194 -7.77 32.53 13.36
N ALA A 195 -7.83 33.78 13.83
CA ALA A 195 -7.48 34.14 15.19
C ALA A 195 -8.55 33.70 16.21
N SER A 196 -9.83 33.88 15.88
CA SER A 196 -10.96 33.44 16.70
C SER A 196 -11.02 31.92 16.83
N LEU A 197 -10.75 31.19 15.74
CA LEU A 197 -10.66 29.72 15.74
C LEU A 197 -9.49 29.22 16.61
N ARG A 198 -8.32 29.87 16.56
CA ARG A 198 -7.19 29.55 17.44
C ARG A 198 -7.50 29.78 18.92
N GLN A 199 -8.25 30.84 19.25
CA GLN A 199 -8.69 31.09 20.62
C GLN A 199 -9.69 30.03 21.10
N LEU A 200 -10.62 29.60 20.24
CA LEU A 200 -11.54 28.51 20.54
C LEU A 200 -10.78 27.19 20.77
N ASP A 201 -9.82 26.86 19.90
CA ASP A 201 -8.96 25.69 20.03
C ASP A 201 -8.12 25.74 21.31
N ALA A 202 -7.65 26.93 21.72
CA ALA A 202 -6.91 27.12 22.96
C ALA A 202 -7.79 26.84 24.19
N LEU A 203 -9.03 27.34 24.21
CA LEU A 203 -9.97 27.08 25.30
C LEU A 203 -10.36 25.60 25.39
N LEU A 204 -10.59 24.94 24.25
CA LEU A 204 -10.88 23.51 24.21
C LEU A 204 -9.67 22.66 24.67
N LYS A 205 -8.45 23.05 24.29
CA LYS A 205 -7.22 22.43 24.80
C LYS A 205 -7.12 22.59 26.31
N GLU A 206 -7.39 23.78 26.83
CA GLU A 206 -7.34 24.06 28.27
C GLU A 206 -8.36 23.23 29.06
N GLN A 207 -9.60 23.11 28.56
CA GLN A 207 -10.63 22.24 29.14
C GLN A 207 -10.21 20.76 29.15
N ARG A 208 -9.66 20.25 28.04
CA ARG A 208 -9.14 18.87 27.97
C ARG A 208 -8.00 18.64 28.96
N VAL A 209 -7.12 19.63 29.14
CA VAL A 209 -6.04 19.59 30.13
C VAL A 209 -6.59 19.55 31.55
N SER A 210 -7.58 20.39 31.90
CA SER A 210 -8.17 20.39 33.23
C SER A 210 -8.86 19.07 33.57
N GLU A 211 -9.67 18.54 32.66
CA GLU A 211 -10.34 17.25 32.86
C GLU A 211 -9.34 16.11 33.04
N ARG A 212 -8.23 16.14 32.29
CA ARG A 212 -7.17 15.12 32.41
C ARG A 212 -6.49 15.19 33.77
N LEU A 213 -6.19 16.38 34.27
CA LEU A 213 -5.58 16.57 35.59
C LEU A 213 -6.50 16.11 36.72
N GLU A 214 -7.81 16.37 36.63
CA GLU A 214 -8.78 15.87 37.61
C GLU A 214 -8.81 14.34 37.65
N ARG A 215 -8.81 13.67 36.48
CA ARG A 215 -8.72 12.21 36.39
C ARG A 215 -7.42 11.65 36.96
N LEU A 216 -6.30 12.33 36.73
CA LEU A 216 -5.01 11.92 37.30
C LEU A 216 -4.97 12.11 38.82
N ARG A 217 -5.56 13.20 39.34
CA ARG A 217 -5.70 13.44 40.78
C ARG A 217 -6.57 12.38 41.46
N THR A 218 -7.72 12.02 40.90
CA THR A 218 -8.59 10.97 41.46
C THR A 218 -7.91 9.60 41.44
N ARG A 219 -7.18 9.27 40.35
CA ARG A 219 -6.35 8.05 40.27
C ARG A 219 -5.24 8.02 41.33
N GLN A 220 -4.59 9.14 41.62
CA GLN A 220 -3.55 9.22 42.67
C GLN A 220 -4.14 9.17 44.08
N GLY A 221 -5.27 9.83 44.33
CA GLY A 221 -5.98 9.77 45.62
C GLY A 221 -6.47 8.36 45.95
N SER A 222 -6.88 7.58 44.94
CA SER A 222 -7.24 6.16 45.10
C SER A 222 -6.05 5.22 45.27
N ALA A 223 -4.83 5.64 44.94
CA ALA A 223 -3.61 4.84 45.11
C ALA A 223 -2.87 5.12 46.43
N ALA A 224 -3.28 6.17 47.16
CA ALA A 224 -2.72 6.60 48.44
C ALA A 224 -3.63 6.28 49.65
N ALA A 225 -4.81 5.70 49.41
CA ALA A 225 -5.76 5.18 50.41
C ALA A 225 -5.69 3.65 50.45
#